data_AF-A0ABD0PWH7-F1
#
_entry.id   AF-A0ABD0PWH7-F1
#
_cell.length_a   1.000
_cell.length_b   1.000
_cell.length_c   1.000
_cell.angle_alpha   90.00
_cell.angle_beta   90.00
_cell.angle_gamma   90.00
#
_symmetry.space_group_name_H-M   'P 1'
#
loop_
_entity.id
_entity.type
_entity.pdbx_description
1 polymer ?
#
loop_
_entity_poly.entity_id
_entity_poly.type
_entity_poly.pdbx_seq_one_letter_code
_entity_poly.pdbx_strand_id
1 'polypeptide(L)' 'AANPCDNGAECVEEADPVLFPLGFRCRCRQGFTGPRCEINIDECSSNPCLHGFCYDGKYCSYCSALNSQTLN' A
#
# COMPACT_ATOMS: atom_id res chain seq x y z
N ALA A 1 17.03 -10.57 15.25
CA ALA A 1 15.56 -10.70 15.20
C ALA A 1 15.11 -10.32 13.79
N ALA A 2 14.19 -11.06 13.18
CA ALA A 2 13.61 -10.65 11.90
C ALA A 2 12.75 -9.40 12.11
N ASN A 3 12.77 -8.46 11.16
CA ASN A 3 11.84 -7.34 11.16
C ASN A 3 10.40 -7.90 11.14
N PRO A 4 9.54 -7.59 12.14
CA PRO A 4 8.18 -8.12 12.19
C PRO A 4 7.25 -7.52 11.13
N CYS A 5 7.67 -6.50 10.39
CA CYS A 5 6.87 -5.83 9.38
C CYS A 5 7.09 -6.43 7.98
N ASP A 6 6.02 -6.58 7.22
CA ASP A 6 6.01 -7.15 5.87
C ASP A 6 6.24 -6.07 4.80
N ASN A 7 6.45 -6.48 3.54
CA ASN A 7 6.57 -5.59 2.37
C ASN A 7 7.64 -4.48 2.46
N GLY A 8 8.70 -4.72 3.22
CA GLY A 8 9.79 -3.77 3.42
C GLY A 8 9.38 -2.55 4.25
N ALA A 9 8.32 -2.68 5.06
CA ALA A 9 7.91 -1.69 6.03
C ALA A 9 8.93 -1.58 7.18
N GLU A 10 8.93 -0.41 7.81
CA GLU A 10 9.85 -0.08 8.88
C GLU A 10 9.20 -0.36 10.23
N CYS A 11 9.85 -1.17 11.05
CA CYS A 11 9.44 -1.37 12.44
C CYS A 11 9.87 -0.16 13.26
N VAL A 12 8.90 0.51 13.89
CA VAL A 12 9.17 1.59 14.82
C VAL A 12 8.71 1.16 16.21
N GLU A 13 9.61 1.27 17.18
CA GLU A 13 9.33 0.96 18.58
C GLU A 13 8.42 2.05 19.16
N GLU A 14 7.38 1.66 19.88
CA GLU A 14 6.41 2.59 20.44
C GLU A 14 6.26 2.33 21.93
N ALA A 15 6.45 3.39 22.72
CA ALA A 15 6.45 3.32 24.18
C ALA A 15 5.04 3.44 24.79
N ASP A 16 4.01 3.73 23.99
CA ASP A 16 2.63 3.87 24.47
C ASP A 16 1.92 2.49 24.42
N PRO A 17 1.70 1.84 25.58
CA PRO A 17 1.10 0.52 25.64
C PRO A 17 -0.43 0.54 25.44
N VAL A 18 -1.06 1.72 25.50
CA VAL A 18 -2.50 1.90 25.29
C VAL A 18 -2.80 2.00 23.79
N LEU A 19 -1.96 2.74 23.05
CA LEU A 19 -2.10 2.90 21.61
C LEU A 19 -1.45 1.75 20.82
N PHE A 20 -0.37 1.16 21.35
CA PHE A 20 0.40 0.12 20.69
C PHE A 20 0.62 -1.07 21.64
N PRO A 21 -0.35 -1.99 21.78
CA PRO A 21 -0.26 -3.11 22.70
C PRO A 21 0.87 -4.11 22.38
N LEU A 22 1.44 -4.04 21.17
CA LEU A 22 2.58 -4.86 20.75
C LEU A 22 3.94 -4.23 21.09
N GLY A 23 3.98 -2.98 21.59
CA GLY A 23 5.22 -2.23 21.86
C GLY A 23 5.97 -1.75 20.60
N PHE A 24 5.38 -1.97 19.43
CA PHE A 24 5.86 -1.48 18.16
C PHE A 24 4.67 -1.25 17.21
N ARG A 25 4.91 -0.45 16.16
CA ARG A 25 4.04 -0.40 14.99
C ARG A 25 4.87 -0.54 13.71
N CYS A 26 4.23 -0.98 12.64
CA CYS A 26 4.84 -1.00 11.32
C CYS A 26 4.48 0.28 10.56
N ARG A 27 5.49 1.04 10.12
CA ARG A 27 5.31 2.16 9.20
C ARG A 27 5.25 1.61 7.78
N CYS A 28 4.03 1.45 7.27
CA CYS A 28 3.79 0.89 5.94
C CYS A 28 4.32 1.79 4.83
N ARG A 29 4.81 1.14 3.77
CA ARG A 29 5.06 1.84 2.50
C ARG A 29 3.72 2.17 1.85
N GLN A 30 3.75 3.14 0.93
CA GLN A 30 2.62 3.45 0.08
C GLN A 30 2.12 2.16 -0.61
N GLY A 31 0.80 2.00 -0.69
CA GLY A 31 0.16 0.80 -1.22
C GLY A 31 -0.01 -0.35 -0.24
N PHE A 32 0.41 -0.22 1.03
CA PHE A 32 0.20 -1.26 2.04
C PHE A 32 -0.52 -0.77 3.29
N THR A 33 -1.30 -1.66 3.90
CA THR A 33 -2.03 -1.45 5.14
C THR A 33 -2.03 -2.72 6.01
N GLY A 34 -2.66 -2.64 7.18
CA GLY A 34 -2.70 -3.71 8.18
C GLY A 34 -1.66 -3.53 9.29
N PRO A 35 -1.81 -4.27 10.42
CA PRO A 35 -0.92 -4.13 11.58
C PRO A 35 0.56 -4.42 11.27
N ARG A 36 0.83 -5.29 10.29
CA ARG A 36 2.18 -5.65 9.84
C ARG A 36 2.46 -5.17 8.41
N CYS A 37 1.60 -4.35 7.82
CA CYS A 37 1.69 -3.91 6.42
C CYS A 37 1.59 -5.08 5.42
N GLU A 38 0.83 -6.11 5.78
CA GLU A 38 0.66 -7.34 5.02
C GLU A 38 -0.40 -7.23 3.91
N ILE A 39 -1.27 -6.23 3.99
CA ILE A 39 -2.40 -6.04 3.07
C ILE A 39 -1.99 -5.07 1.96
N ASN A 40 -2.03 -5.50 0.69
CA ASN A 40 -1.94 -4.58 -0.45
C ASN A 40 -3.24 -3.77 -0.53
N ILE A 41 -3.11 -2.45 -0.67
CA ILE A 41 -4.24 -1.57 -0.93
C ILE A 41 -4.60 -1.74 -2.40
N ASP A 42 -5.85 -2.04 -2.70
CA ASP A 42 -6.34 -1.99 -4.07
C ASP A 42 -6.72 -0.56 -4.41
N GLU A 43 -5.78 0.20 -5.01
CA GLU A 43 -6.05 1.58 -5.42
C GLU A 43 -7.04 1.67 -6.59
N CYS A 44 -7.36 0.55 -7.26
CA CYS A 44 -8.37 0.48 -8.29
C CYS A 44 -9.80 0.30 -7.75
N SER A 45 -9.97 -0.03 -6.47
CA SER A 45 -11.27 -0.25 -5.83
C SER A 45 -12.24 0.94 -5.98
N SER A 46 -11.72 2.16 -6.05
CA SER A 46 -12.51 3.39 -6.23
C SER A 46 -12.77 3.76 -7.70
N ASN A 47 -12.35 2.91 -8.65
CA ASN A 47 -12.36 3.17 -10.10
C ASN A 47 -11.82 4.57 -10.47
N PRO A 48 -10.56 4.89 -10.12
CA PRO A 48 -9.99 6.23 -10.35
C PRO A 48 -9.78 6.55 -11.84
N CYS A 49 -9.76 5.54 -12.72
CA CYS A 49 -9.56 5.72 -14.15
C CYS A 49 -10.84 6.16 -14.85
N LEU A 50 -10.84 7.38 -15.39
CA LEU A 50 -11.97 7.93 -16.13
C LEU A 50 -12.23 7.17 -17.44
N HIS A 51 -11.17 6.84 -18.17
CA HIS A 51 -11.22 6.04 -19.40
C HIS A 51 -10.14 4.96 -19.36
N GLY A 52 -10.53 3.72 -19.67
CA GLY A 52 -9.62 2.57 -19.72
C GLY A 52 -9.66 1.68 -18.47
N PHE A 53 -8.65 0.82 -18.34
CA PHE A 53 -8.57 -0.16 -17.26
C PHE A 53 -7.60 0.32 -16.17
N CYS A 54 -8.00 0.17 -14.92
CA CYS A 54 -7.11 0.39 -13.78
C CYS A 54 -6.34 -0.89 -13.47
N TYR A 55 -5.04 -0.76 -13.22
CA TYR A 55 -4.20 -1.85 -12.75
C TYR A 55 -3.63 -1.47 -11.39
N ASP A 56 -3.92 -2.29 -10.38
CA ASP A 56 -3.29 -2.23 -9.05
C ASP A 56 -1.83 -2.70 -9.19
N GLY A 57 -0.91 -1.83 -8.81
CA GLY A 57 0.49 -2.15 -8.63
C GLY A 57 0.85 -2.02 -7.17
N LYS A 58 1.75 -2.87 -6.66
CA LYS A 58 2.19 -2.96 -5.24
C LYS A 58 2.46 -1.64 -4.49
N TYR A 59 2.65 -0.53 -5.18
CA TYR A 59 2.91 0.78 -4.60
C TYR A 59 2.05 1.90 -5.20
N CYS A 60 1.34 1.64 -6.30
CA CYS A 60 0.60 2.63 -7.07
C CYS A 60 -0.29 1.96 -8.14
N SER A 61 -1.50 2.49 -8.35
CA SER A 61 -2.31 2.20 -9.54
C SER A 61 -1.87 2.99 -10.77
N TYR A 62 -2.04 2.41 -11.95
CA TYR A 62 -1.98 3.17 -13.20
C TYR A 62 -3.13 2.78 -14.15
N CYS A 63 -3.53 3.73 -14.99
CA CYS A 63 -4.58 3.54 -15.98
C CYS A 63 -3.96 3.16 -17.33
N SER A 64 -4.41 2.07 -17.95
CA SER A 64 -4.11 1.84 -19.37
C SER A 64 -5.12 2.60 -20.23
N ALA A 65 -4.65 3.31 -21.26
CA ALA A 65 -5.54 3.74 -22.33
C ALA A 65 -6.09 2.51 -23.09
N LEU A 66 -7.39 2.52 -23.42
CA LEU A 66 -7.94 1.60 -24.42
C LEU A 66 -7.18 1.85 -25.72
N ASN A 67 -6.57 0.81 -26.29
CA ASN A 67 -5.75 0.85 -27.51
C ASN A 67 -6.38 1.74 -28.60
N SER A 68 -5.91 2.99 -28.67
CA SER A 68 -5.70 3.81 -29.86
C SER A 68 -5.10 5.14 -29.40
N GLN A 69 -3.81 5.30 -29.71
CA GLN A 69 -3.04 6.56 -29.64
C GLN A 69 -2.41 6.88 -28.27
N THR A 70 -1.12 6.59 -28.20
CA THR A 70 -0.15 7.32 -27.37
C THR A 70 -0.39 8.82 -27.54
N LEU A 71 -0.90 9.46 -26.49
CA LEU A 71 -0.92 10.92 -26.39
C LEU A 71 0.54 11.42 -26.26
N ASN A 72 0.85 12.41 -27.09
CA ASN A 72 2.04 13.27 -27.04
C ASN A 72 2.16 13.96 -25.68
#